data_AF-A0A820NSM9-F1
#
_entry.id   AF-A0A820NSM9-F1
#
_cell.length_a   1.000
_cell.length_b   1.000
_cell.length_c   1.000
_cell.angle_alpha   90.00
_cell.angle_beta   90.00
_cell.angle_gamma   90.00
#
_symmetry.space_group_name_H-M   'P 1'
#
loop_
_entity.id
_entity.type
_entity.pdbx_description
1 polymer ?
#
loop_
_entity_poly.entity_id
_entity_poly.type
_entity_poly.pdbx_seq_one_letter_code
_entity_poly.pdbx_strand_id
1 'polypeptide(L)' 'MYRELYNWFITILISIQQVYGHGRMEDPPARNAAWRYGFNVPANYDDVGLNCGGLGVQRTNGGKCGVCGDSSKGPRFH' A
#
# COMPACT_ATOMS: atom_id res chain seq x y z
N MET A 1 31.72 21.91 22.97
CA MET A 1 32.03 20.93 21.91
C MET A 1 31.15 19.68 21.99
N TYR A 2 31.18 18.89 23.08
CA TYR A 2 30.34 17.67 23.20
C TYR A 2 28.81 17.91 23.21
N ARG A 3 28.35 19.05 23.75
CA ARG A 3 26.91 19.40 23.81
C ARG A 3 26.30 19.65 22.42
N GLU A 4 27.05 20.28 21.53
CA GLU A 4 26.61 20.53 20.14
C GLU A 4 26.56 19.20 19.37
N LEU A 5 27.59 18.36 19.49
CA LEU A 5 27.63 17.03 18.86
C LEU A 5 26.45 16.14 19.33
N TYR A 6 26.08 16.21 20.60
CA TYR A 6 24.93 15.49 21.15
C TYR A 6 23.60 15.97 20.57
N ASN A 7 23.41 17.29 20.44
CA ASN A 7 22.22 17.87 19.84
C ASN A 7 22.10 17.46 18.36
N TRP A 8 23.18 17.57 17.59
CA TRP A 8 23.22 17.12 16.19
C TRP A 8 22.89 15.63 16.05
N PHE A 9 23.40 14.79 16.95
CA PHE A 9 23.11 13.36 16.95
C PHE A 9 21.62 13.07 17.19
N ILE A 10 20.99 13.74 18.16
CA ILE A 10 19.55 13.63 18.42
C ILE A 10 18.74 14.10 17.22
N THR A 11 19.08 15.26 16.63
CA THR A 11 18.36 15.78 15.47
C THR A 11 18.43 14.81 14.28
N ILE A 12 19.59 14.22 14.02
CA ILE A 12 19.75 13.22 12.94
C ILE A 12 18.90 11.99 13.21
N LEU A 13 18.90 11.46 14.44
CA LEU A 13 18.08 10.30 14.80
C LEU A 13 16.58 10.54 14.62
N ILE A 14 16.08 11.73 14.96
CA ILE A 14 14.66 12.08 14.80
C ILE A 14 14.28 12.28 13.32
N SER A 15 15.23 12.69 12.48
CA SER A 15 15.00 12.97 11.05
C SER A 15 14.81 11.71 10.21
N ILE A 16 15.28 10.56 10.69
CA ILE A 16 15.18 9.28 9.99
C ILE A 16 13.89 8.57 10.46
N GLN A 17 12.75 8.98 9.90
CA GLN A 17 11.50 8.24 10.07
C GLN A 17 11.23 7.35 8.86
N GLN A 18 10.96 6.08 9.12
CA GLN A 18 10.54 5.12 8.09
C GLN A 18 9.01 5.10 8.00
N VAL A 19 8.48 5.21 6.78
CA VAL A 19 7.05 5.10 6.51
C VAL A 19 6.75 3.82 5.74
N TYR A 20 5.65 3.15 6.08
CA TYR A 20 5.11 2.02 5.33
C TYR A 20 3.84 2.48 4.63
N GLY A 21 3.97 2.83 3.35
CA GLY A 21 2.87 3.32 2.53
C GLY A 21 2.17 2.21 1.75
N HIS A 22 0.86 2.39 1.57
CA HIS A 22 0.05 1.67 0.61
C HIS A 22 -0.41 2.64 -0.49
N GLY A 23 -0.69 2.12 -1.69
CA GLY A 23 -1.01 2.96 -2.85
C GLY A 23 -1.99 2.29 -3.80
N ARG A 24 -2.63 3.13 -4.61
CA ARG A 24 -3.57 2.74 -5.67
C ARG A 24 -3.38 3.63 -6.90
N MET A 25 -3.96 3.25 -8.03
CA MET A 25 -3.96 4.07 -9.24
C MET A 25 -5.16 5.03 -9.19
N GLU A 26 -4.87 6.33 -9.21
CA GLU A 26 -5.87 7.40 -9.06
C GLU A 26 -6.33 7.99 -10.40
N ASP A 27 -5.45 8.03 -11.40
CA ASP A 27 -5.75 8.59 -12.72
C ASP A 27 -5.22 7.68 -13.86
N PRO A 28 -6.11 7.01 -14.63
CA PRO A 28 -7.54 6.93 -14.38
C PRO A 28 -7.83 6.15 -13.07
N PRO A 29 -8.95 6.41 -12.39
CA PRO A 29 -9.24 5.73 -11.13
C PRO A 29 -9.37 4.22 -11.35
N ALA A 30 -8.59 3.43 -10.61
CA ALA A 30 -8.69 1.98 -10.67
C ALA A 30 -10.07 1.50 -10.21
N ARG A 31 -10.48 0.30 -10.64
CA ARG A 31 -11.81 -0.29 -10.34
C ARG A 31 -12.16 -0.23 -8.85
N ASN A 32 -11.20 -0.60 -8.01
CA ASN A 32 -11.34 -0.58 -6.55
C ASN A 32 -11.46 0.83 -5.96
N ALA A 33 -10.96 1.87 -6.64
CA ALA A 33 -10.99 3.26 -6.20
C ALA A 33 -12.12 4.08 -6.84
N ALA A 34 -12.73 3.57 -7.92
CA ALA A 34 -13.68 4.31 -8.75
C ALA A 34 -14.90 4.85 -7.97
N TRP A 35 -15.34 4.15 -6.92
CA TRP A 35 -16.42 4.62 -6.06
C TRP A 35 -16.12 5.99 -5.43
N ARG A 36 -14.85 6.33 -5.17
CA ARG A 36 -14.44 7.64 -4.65
C ARG A 36 -14.62 8.77 -5.64
N TYR A 37 -14.73 8.44 -6.92
CA TYR A 37 -14.85 9.38 -8.03
C TYR A 37 -16.28 9.43 -8.59
N GLY A 38 -17.27 8.93 -7.84
CA GLY A 38 -18.69 9.03 -8.20
C GLY A 38 -19.19 7.96 -9.17
N PHE A 39 -18.39 6.93 -9.46
CA PHE A 39 -18.85 5.79 -10.25
C PHE A 39 -19.83 4.93 -9.44
N ASN A 40 -20.87 4.41 -10.11
CA ASN A 40 -21.84 3.51 -9.48
C ASN A 40 -21.29 2.07 -9.37
N VAL A 41 -20.32 1.88 -8.46
CA VAL A 41 -19.73 0.60 -8.11
C VAL A 41 -19.73 0.43 -6.58
N PRO A 42 -19.69 -0.80 -6.04
CA PRO A 42 -19.58 -1.02 -4.61
C PRO A 42 -18.34 -0.34 -4.02
N ALA A 43 -18.49 0.27 -2.85
CA ALA A 43 -17.37 0.93 -2.18
C ALA A 43 -16.38 -0.10 -1.62
N ASN A 44 -15.12 -0.02 -2.05
CA ASN A 44 -14.01 -0.73 -1.42
C ASN A 44 -13.19 0.26 -0.58
N TYR A 45 -13.35 0.22 0.74
CA TYR A 45 -12.62 1.11 1.65
C TYR A 45 -11.14 0.72 1.83
N ASP A 46 -10.76 -0.50 1.43
CA ASP A 46 -9.38 -1.01 1.39
C ASP A 46 -8.81 -0.95 -0.05
N ASP A 47 -9.13 0.12 -0.77
CA ASP A 47 -8.73 0.31 -2.17
C ASP A 47 -7.24 0.63 -2.37
N VAL A 48 -6.47 0.75 -1.30
CA VAL A 48 -5.00 0.79 -1.32
C VAL A 48 -4.38 -0.57 -0.95
N GLY A 49 -5.20 -1.56 -0.59
CA GLY A 49 -4.80 -2.86 -0.04
C GLY A 49 -4.65 -3.99 -1.06
N LEU A 50 -4.78 -3.72 -2.37
CA LEU A 50 -4.66 -4.75 -3.42
C LEU A 50 -3.19 -5.18 -3.67
N ASN A 51 -2.63 -5.90 -2.70
CA ASN A 51 -1.22 -6.35 -2.62
C ASN A 51 -1.05 -7.87 -2.89
N CYS A 52 -1.80 -8.40 -3.86
CA CYS A 52 -1.83 -9.82 -4.24
C CYS A 52 -2.34 -10.76 -3.13
N GLY A 53 -3.08 -10.23 -2.14
CA GLY A 53 -3.49 -10.92 -0.93
C GLY A 53 -2.41 -11.01 0.15
N GLY A 54 -1.33 -10.23 0.01
CA GLY A 54 -0.19 -10.21 0.92
C GLY A 54 0.96 -11.14 0.52
N LEU A 55 2.17 -10.81 0.96
CA LEU A 55 3.41 -11.52 0.58
C LEU A 55 3.35 -13.04 0.87
N GLY A 56 2.75 -13.43 2.01
CA GLY A 56 2.57 -14.83 2.36
C GLY A 56 1.69 -15.58 1.36
N VAL A 57 0.55 -14.99 0.97
CA VAL A 57 -0.37 -15.55 -0.02
C VAL A 57 0.27 -15.58 -1.41
N GLN A 58 0.94 -14.51 -1.82
CA GLN A 58 1.64 -14.45 -3.09
C GLN A 58 2.71 -15.54 -3.21
N ARG A 59 3.49 -15.79 -2.14
CA ARG A 59 4.50 -16.85 -2.10
C ARG A 59 3.85 -18.24 -2.22
N THR A 60 2.80 -18.51 -1.47
CA THR A 60 2.02 -19.76 -1.57
C THR A 60 1.39 -19.95 -2.96
N ASN A 61 1.12 -18.85 -3.66
CA ASN A 61 0.64 -18.83 -5.04
C ASN A 61 1.74 -18.98 -6.10
N GLY A 62 2.99 -19.26 -5.71
CA GLY A 62 4.12 -19.38 -6.64
C GLY A 62 4.52 -18.04 -7.25
N GLY A 63 4.41 -16.96 -6.48
CA GLY A 63 4.70 -15.59 -6.92
C GLY A 63 3.56 -14.94 -7.72
N LYS A 64 2.51 -15.68 -8.06
CA LYS A 64 1.42 -15.20 -8.92
C LYS A 64 0.54 -14.17 -8.22
N CYS A 65 0.16 -13.15 -8.98
CA CYS A 65 -0.77 -12.09 -8.59
C CYS A 65 -1.94 -12.03 -9.59
N GLY A 66 -3.12 -11.61 -9.13
CA GLY A 66 -4.22 -11.27 -10.02
C GLY A 66 -3.91 -10.02 -10.84
N VAL A 67 -4.47 -9.91 -12.03
CA VAL A 67 -4.23 -8.77 -12.95
C VAL A 67 -4.67 -7.41 -12.39
N CYS A 68 -5.50 -7.42 -11.35
CA CYS A 68 -6.01 -6.22 -10.67
C CYS A 68 -5.37 -6.01 -9.28
N GLY A 69 -4.41 -6.84 -8.85
CA GLY A 69 -3.83 -6.78 -7.50
C GLY A 69 -4.50 -7.68 -6.46
N ASP A 70 -5.56 -8.43 -6.79
CA ASP A 70 -6.10 -9.48 -5.92
C ASP A 70 -5.17 -10.71 -5.82
N SER A 71 -5.45 -11.61 -4.88
CA SER A 71 -4.82 -12.94 -4.86
C SER A 71 -5.14 -13.73 -6.13
N SER A 72 -4.14 -14.43 -6.67
CA SER A 72 -4.34 -15.23 -7.89
C SER A 72 -5.31 -16.41 -7.73
N LYS A 73 -5.53 -16.88 -6.49
CA LYS A 73 -6.41 -18.00 -6.13
C LYS A 73 -7.51 -17.61 -5.13
N GLY A 74 -7.71 -16.32 -4.88
CA GLY A 74 -8.64 -15.82 -3.87
C GLY A 74 -9.88 -15.12 -4.44
N PRO A 75 -10.79 -14.66 -3.56
CA PRO A 75 -11.85 -13.75 -3.94
C PRO A 75 -11.28 -12.47 -4.56
N ARG A 76 -12.05 -11.85 -5.45
CA ARG A 76 -11.68 -10.58 -6.09
C ARG A 76 -12.53 -9.45 -5.51
N PHE A 77 -11.86 -8.48 -4.90
CA PHE A 77 -12.48 -7.33 -4.25
C PHE A 77 -12.22 -6.09 -5.11
N HIS A 78 -12.80 -6.11 -6.31
CA HIS A 78 -12.77 -5.01 -7.28
C HIS A 78 -14.14 -4.33 -7.39
#